data_AF-B5HPK0-F1
#
_entry.id   AF-B5HPK0-F1
#
_cell.length_a   1.000
_cell.length_b   1.000
_cell.length_c   1.000
_cell.angle_alpha   90.00
_cell.angle_beta   90.00
_cell.angle_gamma   90.00
#
_symmetry.space_group_name_H-M   'P 1'
#
loop_
_entity.id
_entity.type
_entity.pdbx_description
1 polymer ?
#
loop_
_entity_poly.entity_id
_entity_poly.type
_entity_poly.pdbx_seq_one_letter_code
_entity_poly.pdbx_strand_id
1 'polypeptide(L)'
;MRGPVGGRRRPAFERPLWGRQAREHFEDTSPVAPAVRSIDRTVEFLDLVTACRYFVACAGRAVPGLRDRQLGEDERTIVHENVARVRATLDWIETAVDTGRVDVDEELARMLRRQ
;
A
#
# COMPACT_ATOMS: atom_id res chain seq x y z
N MET A 1 -55.89 4.65 44.08
CA MET A 1 -55.15 3.66 43.26
C MET A 1 -54.01 4.37 42.52
N ARG A 2 -52.76 4.00 42.83
CA ARG A 2 -51.50 4.39 42.12
C ARG A 2 -51.55 3.86 40.68
N GLY A 3 -51.15 4.58 39.65
CA GLY A 3 -49.75 4.71 39.19
C GLY A 3 -49.62 4.25 37.71
N PRO A 4 -48.53 4.57 36.98
CA PRO A 4 -48.65 5.30 35.70
C PRO A 4 -47.87 4.71 34.49
N VAL A 5 -47.87 5.49 33.39
CA VAL A 5 -46.90 5.54 32.27
C VAL A 5 -46.97 4.46 31.18
N GLY A 6 -47.05 4.92 29.92
CA GLY A 6 -46.84 4.11 28.73
C GLY A 6 -46.63 4.98 27.49
N GLY A 7 -45.52 5.71 27.44
CA GLY A 7 -45.12 6.51 26.29
C GLY A 7 -44.96 5.65 25.03
N ARG A 8 -45.61 6.06 23.93
CA ARG A 8 -45.37 5.51 22.59
C ARG A 8 -43.94 5.84 22.16
N ARG A 9 -42.99 4.92 22.41
CA ARG A 9 -41.69 4.93 21.74
C ARG A 9 -41.93 4.61 20.27
N ARG A 10 -41.56 5.54 19.39
CA ARG A 10 -41.35 5.26 17.97
C ARG A 10 -40.25 4.18 17.85
N PRO A 11 -40.41 3.13 17.04
CA PRO A 11 -39.29 2.24 16.77
C PRO A 11 -38.21 3.04 16.02
N ALA A 12 -37.01 3.03 16.59
CA ALA A 12 -35.82 3.56 15.93
C ALA A 12 -35.59 2.73 14.66
N PHE A 13 -35.32 3.43 13.57
CA PHE A 13 -34.89 2.88 12.29
C PHE A 13 -33.59 2.09 12.54
N GLU A 14 -33.69 0.76 12.65
CA GLU A 14 -32.54 -0.13 12.67
C GLU A 14 -31.86 -0.03 11.30
N ARG A 15 -30.77 0.74 11.22
CA ARG A 15 -29.88 0.71 10.06
C ARG A 15 -29.33 -0.70 9.96
N PRO A 16 -29.52 -1.42 8.85
CA PRO A 16 -28.92 -2.72 8.70
C PRO A 16 -27.39 -2.55 8.63
N LEU A 17 -26.64 -3.16 9.55
CA LEU A 17 -25.17 -3.30 9.52
C LEU A 17 -24.67 -4.27 8.42
N TRP A 18 -25.47 -4.48 7.37
CA TRP A 18 -25.29 -5.53 6.37
C TRP A 18 -24.27 -5.16 5.27
N GLY A 19 -23.58 -4.02 5.39
CA GLY A 19 -22.60 -3.59 4.40
C GLY A 19 -21.18 -4.14 4.61
N ARG A 20 -20.82 -4.47 5.86
CA ARG A 20 -19.47 -4.96 6.20
C ARG A 20 -19.42 -6.48 6.30
N GLN A 21 -20.41 -7.07 6.98
CA GLN A 21 -20.53 -8.52 7.12
C GLN A 21 -20.83 -9.24 5.80
N ALA A 22 -21.58 -8.62 4.88
CA ALA A 22 -21.81 -9.18 3.56
C ALA A 22 -20.54 -9.22 2.70
N ARG A 23 -19.56 -8.34 2.95
CA ARG A 23 -18.28 -8.33 2.24
C ARG A 23 -17.38 -9.45 2.75
N GLU A 24 -17.27 -9.58 4.08
CA GLU A 24 -16.55 -10.67 4.75
C GLU A 24 -17.13 -12.05 4.40
N HIS A 25 -18.47 -12.19 4.33
CA HIS A 25 -19.10 -13.48 4.02
C HIS A 25 -19.06 -13.85 2.52
N PHE A 26 -18.90 -12.86 1.63
CA PHE A 26 -18.71 -13.08 0.18
C PHE A 26 -17.29 -13.57 -0.12
N GLU A 27 -16.29 -13.08 0.64
CA GLU A 27 -14.89 -13.49 0.54
C GLU A 27 -14.68 -14.97 0.89
N ASP A 28 -15.45 -15.50 1.85
CA ASP A 28 -15.33 -16.88 2.34
C ASP A 28 -16.14 -17.92 1.52
N THR A 29 -17.23 -17.54 0.84
CA THR A 29 -18.17 -18.53 0.24
C THR A 29 -18.39 -18.39 -1.28
N SER A 30 -17.80 -17.38 -1.95
CA SER A 30 -18.07 -17.15 -3.37
C SER A 30 -17.11 -17.91 -4.29
N PRO A 31 -17.63 -18.68 -5.29
CA PRO A 31 -16.79 -19.31 -6.33
C PRO A 31 -16.07 -18.29 -7.23
N VAL A 32 -16.37 -16.99 -7.08
CA VAL A 32 -15.74 -15.86 -7.79
C VAL A 32 -14.52 -15.31 -7.03
N ALA A 33 -14.39 -15.60 -5.73
CA ALA A 33 -13.28 -15.12 -4.90
C ALA A 33 -11.88 -15.55 -5.39
N PRO A 34 -11.66 -16.77 -5.93
CA PRO A 34 -10.37 -17.15 -6.51
C PRO A 34 -10.01 -16.36 -7.77
N ALA A 35 -11.00 -16.07 -8.63
CA ALA A 35 -10.80 -15.30 -9.86
C ALA A 35 -10.46 -13.84 -9.53
N VAL A 36 -11.17 -13.24 -8.58
CA VAL A 36 -10.89 -11.89 -8.09
C VAL A 36 -9.49 -11.82 -7.46
N ARG A 37 -9.11 -12.78 -6.60
CA ARG A 37 -7.74 -12.86 -6.06
C ARG A 37 -6.65 -13.02 -7.13
N SER A 38 -6.95 -13.72 -8.23
CA SER A 38 -6.00 -13.85 -9.34
C SER A 38 -5.86 -12.56 -10.15
N ILE A 39 -6.95 -11.82 -10.31
CA ILE A 39 -6.97 -10.52 -10.99
C ILE A 39 -6.28 -9.45 -10.13
N ASP A 40 -6.59 -9.38 -8.83
CA ASP A 40 -5.96 -8.44 -7.90
C ASP A 40 -4.44 -8.67 -7.85
N ARG A 41 -4.00 -9.93 -7.73
CA ARG A 41 -2.56 -10.26 -7.82
C ARG A 41 -1.93 -9.89 -9.17
N THR A 42 -2.71 -9.92 -10.25
CA THR A 42 -2.22 -9.49 -11.57
C THR A 42 -2.07 -7.98 -11.64
N VAL A 43 -3.00 -7.21 -11.07
CA VAL A 43 -2.92 -5.74 -11.01
C VAL A 43 -1.75 -5.30 -10.13
N GLU A 44 -1.63 -5.85 -8.91
CA GLU A 44 -0.53 -5.53 -7.99
C GLU A 44 0.84 -5.86 -8.59
N PHE A 45 0.95 -7.00 -9.28
CA PHE A 45 2.15 -7.38 -10.01
C PHE A 45 2.49 -6.38 -11.13
N LEU A 46 1.50 -6.00 -11.93
CA LEU A 46 1.68 -5.03 -13.01
C LEU A 46 2.06 -3.65 -12.47
N ASP A 47 1.48 -3.23 -11.35
CA ASP A 47 1.81 -1.97 -10.68
C ASP A 47 3.26 -1.97 -10.19
N LEU A 48 3.72 -3.05 -9.55
CA LEU A 48 5.10 -3.19 -9.10
C LEU A 48 6.09 -3.17 -10.27
N VAL A 49 5.82 -3.93 -11.33
CA VAL A 49 6.65 -3.93 -12.55
C VAL A 49 6.68 -2.54 -13.21
N THR A 50 5.54 -1.86 -13.23
CA THR A 50 5.42 -0.50 -13.79
C THR A 50 6.22 0.50 -12.96
N ALA A 51 6.17 0.42 -11.63
CA ALA A 51 6.95 1.27 -10.74
C ALA A 51 8.46 1.11 -10.97
N CYS A 52 8.95 -0.14 -11.06
CA CYS A 52 10.36 -0.41 -11.35
C CYS A 52 10.80 0.15 -12.71
N ARG A 53 9.99 -0.05 -13.75
CA ARG A 53 10.28 0.50 -15.10
C ARG A 53 10.28 2.03 -15.10
N TYR A 54 9.33 2.64 -14.41
CA TYR A 54 9.25 4.08 -14.29
C TYR A 54 10.49 4.65 -13.59
N PHE A 55 10.92 4.05 -12.48
CA PHE A 55 12.14 4.46 -11.78
C PHE A 55 13.37 4.43 -12.69
N VAL A 56 13.59 3.29 -13.38
CA VAL A 56 14.72 3.14 -14.31
C VAL A 56 14.66 4.16 -15.45
N ALA A 57 13.48 4.36 -16.04
CA ALA A 57 13.30 5.33 -17.12
C ALA A 57 13.55 6.77 -16.65
N CYS A 58 13.11 7.15 -15.45
CA CYS A 58 13.34 8.46 -14.87
C CYS A 58 14.82 8.69 -14.56
N ALA A 59 15.48 7.73 -13.89
CA ALA A 59 16.91 7.80 -13.59
C ALA A 59 17.76 7.89 -14.87
N GLY A 60 17.44 7.07 -15.88
CA GLY A 60 18.12 7.07 -17.18
C GLY A 60 18.00 8.37 -17.97
N ARG A 61 16.95 9.18 -17.72
CA ARG A 61 16.83 10.55 -18.29
C ARG A 61 17.53 11.61 -17.45
N ALA A 62 17.46 11.50 -16.12
CA ALA A 62 18.00 12.50 -15.21
C ALA A 62 19.53 12.47 -15.12
N VAL A 63 20.12 11.27 -15.03
CA VAL A 63 21.58 11.11 -14.82
C VAL A 63 22.41 11.70 -15.97
N PRO A 64 22.10 11.47 -17.27
CA PRO A 64 22.81 12.15 -18.36
C PRO A 64 22.68 13.67 -18.33
N GLY A 65 21.60 14.21 -17.75
CA GLY A 65 21.41 15.66 -17.57
C GLY A 65 22.31 16.28 -16.49
N LEU A 66 22.97 15.46 -15.66
CA LEU A 66 24.00 15.89 -14.71
C LEU A 66 25.39 15.93 -15.33
N ARG A 67 25.55 15.48 -16.58
CA ARG A 67 26.81 15.55 -17.32
C ARG A 67 27.28 17.00 -17.33
N ASP A 68 28.56 17.20 -17.06
CA ASP A 68 29.23 18.51 -16.99
C ASP A 68 28.91 19.36 -15.74
N ARG A 69 28.18 18.82 -14.75
CA ARG A 69 27.99 19.44 -13.43
C ARG A 69 28.67 18.61 -12.34
N GLN A 70 29.65 19.18 -11.66
CA GLN A 70 30.13 18.61 -10.40
C GLN A 70 29.13 18.96 -9.30
N LEU A 71 28.52 17.93 -8.72
CA LEU A 71 27.66 18.10 -7.55
C LEU A 71 28.49 18.54 -6.34
N GLY A 72 27.99 19.52 -5.60
CA GLY A 72 28.51 19.89 -4.30
C GLY A 72 28.48 18.71 -3.31
N GLU A 73 29.21 18.82 -2.19
CA GLU A 73 29.21 17.77 -1.15
C GLU A 73 27.80 17.54 -0.57
N ASP A 74 27.03 18.61 -0.33
CA ASP A 74 25.67 18.52 0.19
C ASP A 74 24.73 17.81 -0.81
N GLU A 75 24.83 18.16 -2.09
CA GLU A 75 24.04 17.53 -3.16
C GLU A 75 24.38 16.05 -3.31
N ARG A 76 25.67 15.69 -3.22
CA ARG A 76 26.11 14.29 -3.21
C ARG A 76 25.56 13.53 -2.00
N THR A 77 25.60 14.13 -0.82
CA THR A 77 25.04 13.54 0.40
C THR A 77 23.55 13.22 0.22
N ILE A 78 22.77 14.17 -0.28
CA ILE A 78 21.33 13.98 -0.55
C ILE A 78 21.11 12.86 -1.57
N VAL A 79 21.88 12.83 -2.67
CA VAL A 79 21.78 11.76 -3.67
C VAL A 79 22.10 10.40 -3.07
N HIS A 80 23.15 10.30 -2.25
CA HIS A 80 23.54 9.05 -1.59
C HIS A 80 22.47 8.55 -0.62
N GLU A 81 21.86 9.42 0.19
CA GLU A 81 20.77 9.04 1.09
C GLU A 81 19.54 8.52 0.33
N ASN A 82 19.19 9.16 -0.80
CA ASN A 82 18.09 8.71 -1.65
C ASN A 82 18.41 7.35 -2.29
N VAL A 83 19.63 7.15 -2.79
CA VAL A 83 20.06 5.86 -3.34
C VAL A 83 20.02 4.75 -2.28
N ALA A 84 20.46 5.04 -1.05
CA ALA A 84 20.39 4.09 0.06
C ALA A 84 18.94 3.68 0.37
N ARG A 85 18.01 4.64 0.37
CA ARG A 85 16.58 4.36 0.56
C ARG A 85 16.01 3.50 -0.57
N VAL A 86 16.34 3.81 -1.82
CA VAL A 86 15.90 3.00 -2.97
C VAL A 86 16.40 1.57 -2.85
N ARG A 87 17.68 1.37 -2.51
CA ARG A 87 18.25 0.02 -2.30
C ARG A 87 17.50 -0.76 -1.23
N ALA A 88 17.27 -0.16 -0.07
CA ALA A 88 16.51 -0.80 1.01
C ALA A 88 15.09 -1.21 0.57
N THR A 89 14.41 -0.35 -0.22
CA THR A 89 13.10 -0.70 -0.78
C THR A 89 13.18 -1.85 -1.78
N LEU A 90 14.22 -1.90 -2.62
CA LEU A 90 14.43 -2.99 -3.58
C LEU A 90 14.70 -4.31 -2.85
N ASP A 91 15.54 -4.31 -1.82
CA ASP A 91 15.83 -5.49 -0.99
C ASP A 91 14.56 -6.04 -0.33
N TRP A 92 13.67 -5.15 0.12
CA TRP A 92 12.37 -5.54 0.64
C TRP A 92 11.43 -6.11 -0.43
N ILE A 93 11.40 -5.52 -1.63
CA ILE A 93 10.63 -6.05 -2.75
C ILE A 93 11.12 -7.46 -3.11
N GLU A 94 12.43 -7.69 -3.20
CA GLU A 94 13.02 -9.01 -3.46
C GLU A 94 12.61 -10.01 -2.37
N THR A 95 12.73 -9.63 -1.10
CA THR A 95 12.30 -10.46 0.03
C THR A 95 10.82 -10.81 -0.05
N ALA A 96 9.96 -9.84 -0.38
CA ALA A 96 8.53 -10.05 -0.48
C ALA A 96 8.14 -10.97 -1.65
N VAL A 97 8.81 -10.83 -2.79
CA VAL A 97 8.60 -11.70 -3.97
C VAL A 97 9.07 -13.13 -3.70
N ASP A 98 10.24 -13.30 -3.07
CA ASP A 98 10.84 -14.61 -2.84
C ASP A 98 10.15 -15.41 -1.72
N THR A 99 9.67 -14.71 -0.69
CA THR A 99 9.12 -15.36 0.52
C THR A 99 7.60 -15.29 0.61
N GLY A 100 6.95 -14.45 -0.21
CA GLY A 100 5.53 -14.12 -0.09
C GLY A 100 5.16 -13.29 1.15
N ARG A 101 6.15 -12.89 1.97
CA ARG A 101 5.93 -12.06 3.15
C ARG A 101 6.06 -10.58 2.78
N VAL A 102 4.94 -9.88 2.80
CA VAL A 102 4.83 -8.44 2.51
C VAL A 102 4.93 -7.56 3.76
N ASP A 103 5.33 -8.13 4.89
CA ASP A 103 5.55 -7.37 6.11
C ASP A 103 6.69 -6.37 5.86
N VAL A 104 6.38 -5.07 5.98
CA VAL A 104 7.38 -4.01 5.92
C VAL A 104 8.21 -4.13 7.20
N ASP A 105 9.50 -4.42 7.09
CA ASP A 105 10.41 -4.36 8.23
C ASP A 105 10.29 -2.97 8.89
N GLU A 106 10.20 -2.93 10.21
CA GLU A 106 9.94 -1.73 11.00
C GLU A 106 10.99 -0.63 10.71
N GLU A 107 12.20 -1.02 10.33
CA GLU A 107 13.28 -0.16 9.85
C GLU A 107 12.96 0.50 8.49
N LEU A 108 12.49 -0.27 7.50
CA LEU A 108 12.07 0.27 6.20
C LEU A 108 10.85 1.19 6.34
N ALA A 109 9.90 0.81 7.19
CA ALA A 109 8.72 1.62 7.48
C ALA A 109 9.14 2.98 8.08
N ARG A 110 10.16 3.00 8.94
CA ARG A 110 10.77 4.22 9.47
C ARG A 110 11.44 5.06 8.38
N MET A 111 12.20 4.44 7.48
CA MET A 111 12.88 5.13 6.38
C MET A 111 11.89 5.76 5.39
N LEU A 112 10.77 5.08 5.10
CA LEU A 112 9.72 5.58 4.20
C LEU A 112 8.89 6.73 4.81
N ARG A 113 8.66 6.71 6.13
CA ARG A 113 7.94 7.78 6.85
C ARG A 113 8.73 9.07 6.99
N ARG A 114 10.05 9.05 6.77
CA ARG A 114 10.90 10.25 6.76
C ARG A 114 10.75 10.95 5.39
N GLN A 115 9.62 11.62 5.21
CA GLN A 115 9.32 12.56 4.12
C GLN A 115 9.65 13.97 4.57
#